data_AF-A0A522YUT5-F1
#
_entry.id   AF-A0A522YUT5-F1
#
_cell.length_a   1.000
_cell.length_b   1.000
_cell.length_c   1.000
_cell.angle_alpha   90.00
_cell.angle_beta   90.00
_cell.angle_gamma   90.00
#
_symmetry.space_group_name_H-M   'P 1'
#
loop_
_entity.id
_entity.type
_entity.pdbx_description
1 polymer ?
#
loop_
_entity_poly.entity_id
_entity_poly.type
_entity_poly.pdbx_seq_one_letter_code
_entity_poly.pdbx_strand_id
1 'polypeptide(L)'
;MAKRDQPFEPAFGYSILFVFAALVVTLCGLTRLGDGSWAGPVLVASGGAYGLLLVGLVGAMAEPLPRDPGDGKPGPRLAVCWGILGLCPPPGRWTRVALGAALMGLFGLAVGSFDELVLGGAALLLAPAALLGRPQDILNMDVLETWYFGTTTLAGIAALLVGMSEPGADALCAAGALFAVALLHAQRARELTALRWARVLPGVKPPPALDLSRYELKVERRAPAEPAALPAGVEERLVDTGSFRVDAAKMLDKLRKYQLSDPRDFLSAWLRCAAASGASSIELTTGWTSLTLRFDGRAFTPAELSQPYQALVDSEGEDAERGRHFAYGLLALYRLDPRGFSVVSRGPRGVAVMNAGAAAAPDADAAREGTLVTVTWPAWAVLWRVRTLASRARAQYGLGPAAFSIDGRLLPRRPTGSEWSHGEKAGWRASSRSSTLQRRVRLYVLGTFIEELRPDGNTLDAWLACDGLRLDISQSSVVRGKELDEGLGLLSRRAI
;
A
#
# COMPACT_ATOMS: atom_id res chain seq x y z
N MET A 1 8.01 13.73 10.31
CA MET A 1 7.68 13.73 8.87
C MET A 1 6.51 12.79 8.65
N ALA A 2 5.35 13.28 8.20
CA ALA A 2 4.22 12.43 7.86
C ALA A 2 4.57 11.60 6.61
N LYS A 3 4.59 10.27 6.73
CA LYS A 3 5.05 9.34 5.68
C LYS A 3 4.17 9.45 4.43
N ARG A 4 4.83 9.55 3.28
CA ARG A 4 4.29 9.93 1.96
C ARG A 4 3.87 8.74 1.08
N ASP A 5 3.64 7.57 1.69
CA ASP A 5 3.50 6.32 0.95
C ASP A 5 2.30 5.52 1.48
N GLN A 6 1.10 5.84 0.98
CA GLN A 6 -0.05 4.94 1.08
C GLN A 6 -0.23 4.22 -0.26
N PRO A 7 -0.59 2.91 -0.27
CA PRO A 7 -1.09 2.24 -1.47
C PRO A 7 -2.23 3.08 -2.08
N PHE A 8 -2.46 2.97 -3.40
CA PHE A 8 -3.53 3.68 -4.11
C PHE A 8 -4.80 3.69 -3.27
N GLU A 9 -5.05 4.82 -2.61
CA GLU A 9 -6.18 4.95 -1.71
C GLU A 9 -7.41 4.88 -2.62
N PRO A 10 -8.45 4.08 -2.34
CA PRO A 10 -9.68 4.06 -3.14
C PRO A 10 -10.22 5.47 -3.42
N ALA A 11 -10.00 6.40 -2.48
CA ALA A 11 -10.23 7.83 -2.63
C ALA A 11 -9.62 8.45 -3.91
N PHE A 12 -8.46 8.00 -4.38
CA PHE A 12 -7.87 8.45 -5.64
C PHE A 12 -8.67 7.97 -6.86
N GLY A 13 -9.16 6.72 -6.84
CA GLY A 13 -10.09 6.21 -7.85
C GLY A 13 -11.38 7.04 -7.92
N TYR A 14 -11.98 7.33 -6.76
CA TYR A 14 -13.14 8.23 -6.68
C TYR A 14 -12.82 9.66 -7.11
N SER A 15 -11.62 10.18 -6.80
CA SER A 15 -11.20 11.51 -7.22
C SER A 15 -11.11 11.62 -8.75
N ILE A 16 -10.55 10.60 -9.42
CA ILE A 16 -10.53 10.54 -10.89
C ILE A 16 -11.95 10.56 -11.43
N LEU A 17 -12.84 9.72 -10.90
CA LEU A 17 -14.23 9.67 -11.35
C LEU A 17 -14.91 11.04 -11.19
N PHE A 18 -14.75 11.69 -10.05
CA PHE A 18 -15.36 13.00 -9.80
C PHE A 18 -14.83 14.10 -10.72
N VAL A 19 -13.53 14.09 -11.06
CA VAL A 19 -12.98 15.02 -12.06
C VAL A 19 -13.68 14.84 -13.40
N PHE A 20 -13.74 13.60 -13.91
CA PHE A 20 -14.33 13.33 -15.21
C PHE A 20 -15.83 13.55 -15.23
N ALA A 21 -16.55 13.06 -14.20
CA ALA A 21 -17.99 13.23 -14.08
C ALA A 21 -18.37 14.71 -13.97
N ALA A 22 -17.71 15.50 -13.13
CA ALA A 22 -17.98 16.94 -13.00
C ALA A 22 -17.82 17.65 -14.35
N LEU A 23 -16.72 17.38 -15.07
CA LEU A 23 -16.44 18.01 -16.36
C LEU A 23 -17.49 17.62 -17.41
N VAL A 24 -17.73 16.32 -17.59
CA VAL A 24 -18.63 15.80 -18.63
C VAL A 24 -20.06 16.26 -18.38
N VAL A 25 -20.58 16.09 -17.15
CA VAL A 25 -21.95 16.48 -16.78
C VAL A 25 -22.15 18.00 -16.96
N THR A 26 -21.17 18.81 -16.56
CA THR A 26 -21.24 20.27 -16.73
C THR A 26 -21.25 20.65 -18.22
N LEU A 27 -20.36 20.09 -19.04
CA LEU A 27 -20.30 20.38 -20.47
C LEU A 27 -21.61 20.01 -21.17
N CYS A 28 -22.18 18.83 -20.87
CA CYS A 28 -23.49 18.42 -21.38
C CYS A 28 -24.60 19.40 -20.98
N GLY A 29 -24.56 19.90 -19.73
CA GLY A 29 -25.51 20.90 -19.27
C GLY A 29 -25.36 22.25 -19.98
N LEU A 30 -24.13 22.71 -20.20
CA LEU A 30 -23.84 23.96 -20.91
C LEU A 30 -24.30 23.91 -22.37
N THR A 31 -24.11 22.79 -23.07
CA THR A 31 -24.60 22.61 -24.45
C THR A 31 -26.12 22.68 -24.56
N ARG A 32 -26.84 22.49 -23.43
CA ARG A 32 -28.30 22.44 -23.33
C ARG A 32 -28.94 23.73 -22.84
N LEU A 33 -28.14 24.72 -22.40
CA LEU A 33 -28.68 25.98 -21.88
C LEU A 33 -29.43 26.80 -22.95
N GLY A 34 -29.07 26.64 -24.23
CA GLY A 34 -29.69 27.35 -25.36
C GLY A 34 -31.06 26.81 -25.77
N ASP A 35 -31.42 25.59 -25.37
CA ASP A 35 -32.60 24.89 -25.89
C ASP A 35 -33.89 25.29 -25.15
N GLY A 36 -33.82 26.21 -24.17
CA GLY A 36 -34.94 26.60 -23.31
C GLY A 36 -35.44 25.49 -22.37
N SER A 37 -34.79 24.32 -22.37
CA SER A 37 -35.12 23.19 -21.50
C SER A 37 -34.60 23.42 -20.08
N TRP A 38 -35.35 22.93 -19.08
CA TRP A 38 -34.92 22.93 -17.68
C TRP A 38 -33.79 21.90 -17.42
N ALA A 39 -33.54 20.98 -18.36
CA ALA A 39 -32.52 19.94 -18.25
C ALA A 39 -31.09 20.50 -18.23
N GLY A 40 -30.81 21.54 -19.05
CA GLY A 40 -29.50 22.19 -19.09
C GLY A 40 -29.06 22.73 -17.72
N PRO A 41 -29.86 23.59 -17.06
CA PRO A 41 -29.58 24.07 -15.70
C PRO A 41 -29.39 22.95 -14.67
N VAL A 42 -30.19 21.88 -14.73
CA VAL A 42 -30.09 20.76 -13.78
C VAL A 42 -28.81 19.96 -13.98
N LEU A 43 -28.39 19.73 -15.22
CA LEU A 43 -27.11 19.08 -15.52
C LEU A 43 -25.93 19.96 -15.07
N VAL A 44 -25.96 21.27 -15.31
CA VAL A 44 -24.93 22.18 -14.80
C VAL A 44 -24.85 22.14 -13.27
N ALA A 45 -25.99 22.17 -12.57
CA ALA A 45 -26.03 22.05 -11.12
C ALA A 45 -25.46 20.70 -10.62
N SER A 46 -25.78 19.61 -11.32
CA SER A 46 -25.26 18.27 -11.01
C SER A 46 -23.74 18.18 -11.20
N GLY A 47 -23.22 18.76 -12.29
CA GLY A 47 -21.79 18.86 -12.52
C GLY A 47 -21.08 19.70 -11.46
N GLY A 48 -21.70 20.81 -11.03
CA GLY A 48 -21.25 21.61 -9.88
C GLY A 48 -21.21 20.81 -8.58
N ALA A 49 -22.22 19.98 -8.31
CA ALA A 49 -22.25 19.09 -7.15
C ALA A 49 -21.09 18.08 -7.16
N TYR A 50 -20.81 17.45 -8.31
CA TYR A 50 -19.64 16.58 -8.48
C TYR A 50 -18.32 17.33 -8.26
N GLY A 51 -18.22 18.57 -8.75
CA GLY A 51 -17.06 19.44 -8.50
C GLY A 51 -16.86 19.74 -7.02
N LEU A 52 -17.93 20.04 -6.27
CA LEU A 52 -17.86 20.23 -4.83
C LEU A 52 -17.45 18.94 -4.11
N LEU A 53 -18.01 17.78 -4.48
CA LEU A 53 -17.63 16.49 -3.91
C LEU A 53 -16.15 16.17 -4.15
N LEU A 54 -15.62 16.48 -5.33
CA LEU A 54 -14.19 16.36 -5.62
C LEU A 54 -13.36 17.22 -4.66
N VAL A 55 -13.73 18.50 -4.48
CA VAL A 55 -13.04 19.42 -3.58
C VAL A 55 -13.10 18.91 -2.14
N GLY A 56 -14.27 18.46 -1.68
CA GLY A 56 -14.47 17.89 -0.35
C GLY A 56 -13.62 16.65 -0.11
N LEU A 57 -13.62 15.70 -1.05
CA LEU A 57 -12.84 14.47 -0.96
C LEU A 57 -11.34 14.75 -1.05
N VAL A 58 -10.87 15.39 -2.13
CA VAL A 58 -9.43 15.63 -2.34
C VAL A 58 -8.86 16.51 -1.23
N GLY A 59 -9.57 17.55 -0.80
CA GLY A 59 -9.09 18.41 0.28
C GLY A 59 -9.00 17.68 1.62
N ALA A 60 -10.00 16.87 1.97
CA ALA A 60 -9.96 16.05 3.19
C ALA A 60 -8.88 14.94 3.12
N MET A 61 -8.49 14.52 1.92
CA MET A 61 -7.47 13.50 1.68
C MET A 61 -6.04 14.09 1.56
N ALA A 62 -5.87 15.29 1.02
CA ALA A 62 -4.56 15.88 0.78
C ALA A 62 -3.96 16.55 2.01
N GLU A 63 -4.79 17.12 2.89
CA GLU A 63 -4.30 17.89 4.04
C GLU A 63 -3.85 16.94 5.18
N PRO A 64 -2.67 17.16 5.79
CA PRO A 64 -2.27 16.40 6.96
C PRO A 64 -3.26 16.67 8.08
N LEU A 65 -3.79 15.60 8.68
CA LEU A 65 -4.68 15.74 9.83
C LEU A 65 -3.96 16.47 10.98
N PRO A 66 -4.67 17.28 11.79
CA PRO A 66 -4.09 17.93 12.96
C PRO A 66 -3.40 16.89 13.84
N ARG A 67 -2.15 17.15 14.23
CA ARG A 67 -1.40 16.24 15.12
C ARG A 67 -2.01 16.16 16.51
N ASP A 68 -2.62 17.26 16.94
CA ASP A 68 -3.36 17.35 18.20
C ASP A 68 -4.78 17.88 17.92
N PRO A 69 -5.77 16.99 17.80
CA PRO A 69 -7.15 17.37 17.53
C PRO A 69 -7.85 17.99 18.75
N GLY A 70 -7.23 17.97 19.93
CA GLY A 70 -7.76 18.59 21.14
C GLY A 70 -7.58 20.11 21.21
N ASP A 71 -6.54 20.65 20.57
CA ASP A 71 -6.08 22.03 20.83
C ASP A 71 -6.14 22.98 19.61
N GLY A 72 -6.53 22.49 18.43
CA GLY A 72 -6.54 23.29 17.21
C GLY A 72 -7.85 23.20 16.43
N LYS A 73 -8.44 24.36 16.09
CA LYS A 73 -9.45 24.42 15.03
C LYS A 73 -8.83 23.88 13.73
N PRO A 74 -9.54 23.06 12.94
CA PRO A 74 -9.05 22.64 11.64
C PRO A 74 -8.72 23.88 10.80
N GLY A 75 -7.71 23.78 9.94
CA GLY A 75 -7.41 24.83 8.97
C GLY A 75 -8.67 25.19 8.16
N PRO A 76 -8.81 26.45 7.70
CA PRO A 76 -10.03 26.89 7.00
C PRO A 76 -10.35 26.05 5.76
N ARG A 77 -9.33 25.51 5.10
CA ARG A 77 -9.49 24.59 3.95
C ARG A 77 -10.14 23.27 4.37
N LEU A 78 -9.57 22.59 5.36
CA LEU A 78 -10.13 21.36 5.92
C LEU A 78 -11.56 21.57 6.45
N ALA A 79 -11.83 22.71 7.09
CA ALA A 79 -13.16 23.08 7.56
C ALA A 79 -14.17 23.20 6.42
N VAL A 80 -13.81 23.85 5.31
CA VAL A 80 -14.65 23.93 4.10
C VAL A 80 -14.88 22.54 3.50
N CYS A 81 -13.84 21.71 3.40
CA CYS A 81 -13.95 20.36 2.85
C CYS A 81 -14.90 19.48 3.69
N TRP A 82 -14.81 19.57 5.01
CA TRP A 82 -15.74 18.90 5.92
C TRP A 82 -17.14 19.49 5.87
N GLY A 83 -17.27 20.80 5.67
CA GLY A 83 -18.56 21.44 5.43
C GLY A 83 -19.25 20.83 4.21
N ILE A 84 -18.52 20.71 3.08
CA ILE A 84 -19.03 20.10 1.85
C ILE A 84 -19.43 18.63 2.11
N LEU A 85 -18.56 17.83 2.73
CA LEU A 85 -18.87 16.43 3.05
C LEU A 85 -20.03 16.29 4.06
N GLY A 86 -20.24 17.29 4.90
CA GLY A 86 -21.36 17.36 5.84
C GLY A 86 -22.72 17.61 5.19
N LEU A 87 -22.73 18.21 3.99
CA LEU A 87 -23.95 18.37 3.18
C LEU A 87 -24.37 17.06 2.50
N CYS A 88 -23.45 16.10 2.38
CA CYS A 88 -23.77 14.78 1.82
C CYS A 88 -24.72 14.02 2.76
N PRO A 89 -25.70 13.28 2.22
CA PRO A 89 -26.59 12.48 3.05
C PRO A 89 -25.77 11.52 3.93
N PRO A 90 -26.24 11.22 5.16
CA PRO A 90 -25.55 10.29 6.03
C PRO A 90 -25.45 8.93 5.35
N PRO A 91 -24.30 8.25 5.47
CA PRO A 91 -24.17 6.90 4.94
C PRO A 91 -25.08 5.96 5.71
N GLY A 92 -25.85 5.16 4.96
CA GLY A 92 -26.79 4.22 5.53
C GLY A 92 -27.11 3.14 4.52
N ARG A 93 -27.19 1.88 4.98
CA ARG A 93 -27.57 0.76 4.13
C ARG A 93 -28.92 1.00 3.46
N TRP A 94 -29.89 1.47 4.23
CA TRP A 94 -31.24 1.77 3.72
C TRP A 94 -31.24 2.89 2.69
N THR A 95 -30.48 3.96 2.92
CA THR A 95 -30.37 5.05 1.94
C THR A 95 -29.75 4.56 0.63
N ARG A 96 -28.71 3.72 0.69
CA ARG A 96 -28.08 3.15 -0.52
C ARG A 96 -29.04 2.23 -1.28
N VAL A 97 -29.78 1.38 -0.56
CA VAL A 97 -30.80 0.52 -1.17
C VAL A 97 -31.93 1.34 -1.79
N ALA A 98 -32.42 2.38 -1.09
CA ALA A 98 -33.46 3.26 -1.60
C ALA A 98 -33.01 4.03 -2.85
N LEU A 99 -31.79 4.57 -2.86
CA LEU A 99 -31.21 5.25 -4.02
C LEU A 99 -30.97 4.27 -5.19
N GLY A 100 -30.50 3.05 -4.92
CA GLY A 100 -30.39 2.00 -5.94
C GLY A 100 -31.74 1.60 -6.54
N ALA A 101 -32.78 1.49 -5.72
CA ALA A 101 -34.14 1.21 -6.17
C ALA A 101 -34.74 2.38 -6.97
N ALA A 102 -34.48 3.62 -6.52
CA ALA A 102 -34.89 4.82 -7.25
C ALA A 102 -34.22 4.88 -8.63
N LEU A 103 -32.93 4.55 -8.73
CA LEU A 103 -32.23 4.45 -10.01
C LEU A 103 -32.90 3.44 -10.95
N MET A 104 -33.24 2.24 -10.45
CA MET A 104 -33.99 1.26 -11.24
C MET A 104 -35.32 1.81 -11.74
N GLY A 105 -36.09 2.46 -10.88
CA GLY A 105 -37.38 3.04 -11.25
C GLY A 105 -37.25 4.15 -12.30
N LEU A 106 -36.27 5.04 -12.13
CA LEU A 106 -36.02 6.14 -13.05
C LEU A 106 -35.58 5.66 -14.43
N PHE A 107 -34.73 4.63 -14.50
CA PHE A 107 -34.38 4.02 -15.79
C PHE A 107 -35.55 3.27 -16.44
N GLY A 108 -36.38 2.60 -15.64
CA GLY A 108 -37.59 1.94 -16.16
C GLY A 108 -38.62 2.92 -16.72
N LEU A 109 -38.66 4.16 -16.23
CA LEU A 109 -39.55 5.21 -16.72
C LEU A 109 -38.98 5.95 -17.94
N ALA A 110 -37.66 6.18 -17.97
CA ALA A 110 -37.00 6.96 -19.03
C ALA A 110 -36.85 6.20 -20.36
N VAL A 111 -36.92 4.88 -20.33
CA VAL A 111 -36.80 4.03 -21.52
C VAL A 111 -38.15 3.35 -21.71
N GLY A 112 -39.03 3.97 -22.49
CA GLY A 112 -40.41 3.51 -22.74
C GLY A 112 -40.54 2.08 -23.33
N SER A 113 -39.41 1.42 -23.61
CA SER A 113 -39.29 -0.03 -23.79
C SER A 113 -38.28 -0.57 -22.79
N PHE A 114 -38.61 -1.63 -22.06
CA PHE A 114 -37.72 -2.36 -21.18
C PHE A 114 -36.51 -2.94 -21.95
N ASP A 115 -35.53 -2.10 -22.28
CA ASP A 115 -34.30 -2.57 -22.87
C ASP A 115 -33.57 -3.34 -21.75
N GLU A 116 -33.58 -4.66 -21.86
CA GLU A 116 -33.21 -5.60 -20.78
C GLU A 116 -31.81 -5.32 -20.22
N LEU A 117 -30.95 -4.69 -21.02
CA LEU A 117 -29.61 -4.23 -20.66
C LEU A 117 -29.62 -3.12 -19.60
N VAL A 118 -30.49 -2.12 -19.71
CA VAL A 118 -30.56 -0.99 -18.76
C VAL A 118 -31.15 -1.46 -17.44
N LEU A 119 -32.22 -2.26 -17.50
CA LEU A 119 -32.84 -2.83 -16.31
C LEU A 119 -31.91 -3.83 -15.60
N GLY A 120 -31.20 -4.65 -16.37
CA GLY A 120 -30.19 -5.58 -15.87
C GLY A 120 -29.04 -4.85 -15.18
N GLY A 121 -28.54 -3.76 -15.76
CA GLY A 121 -27.52 -2.91 -15.15
C GLY A 121 -27.97 -2.26 -13.84
N ALA A 122 -29.21 -1.77 -13.78
CA ALA A 122 -29.77 -1.17 -12.59
C ALA A 122 -30.13 -2.21 -11.50
N ALA A 123 -30.54 -3.43 -11.88
CA ALA A 123 -30.72 -4.55 -10.95
C ALA A 123 -29.37 -5.04 -10.39
N LEU A 124 -28.32 -5.05 -11.22
CA LEU A 124 -26.94 -5.34 -10.82
C LEU A 124 -26.37 -4.30 -9.84
N LEU A 125 -26.98 -3.12 -9.71
CA LEU A 125 -26.62 -2.11 -8.70
C LEU A 125 -27.19 -2.39 -7.31
N LEU A 126 -28.38 -3.01 -7.24
CA LEU A 126 -29.02 -3.31 -5.95
C LEU A 126 -28.22 -4.30 -5.12
N ALA A 127 -27.63 -5.31 -5.77
CA ALA A 127 -26.81 -6.32 -5.11
C ALA A 127 -25.61 -5.70 -4.36
N PRO A 128 -24.68 -4.96 -5.01
CA PRO A 128 -23.57 -4.33 -4.30
C PRO A 128 -24.04 -3.24 -3.34
N ALA A 129 -25.09 -2.47 -3.65
CA ALA A 129 -25.64 -1.48 -2.70
C ALA A 129 -26.17 -2.13 -1.41
N ALA A 130 -26.74 -3.33 -1.49
CA ALA A 130 -27.26 -4.09 -0.35
C ALA A 130 -26.20 -4.92 0.37
N LEU A 131 -25.16 -5.38 -0.35
CA LEU A 131 -24.11 -6.27 0.11
C LEU A 131 -22.83 -5.56 0.57
N LEU A 132 -22.61 -4.30 0.21
CA LEU A 132 -21.54 -3.48 0.79
C LEU A 132 -21.78 -3.35 2.30
N GLY A 133 -21.10 -4.23 3.04
CA GLY A 133 -21.23 -4.42 4.48
C GLY A 133 -20.72 -3.24 5.29
N ARG A 134 -20.54 -3.47 6.60
CA ARG A 134 -20.08 -2.44 7.54
C ARG A 134 -18.74 -1.85 7.10
N PRO A 135 -18.44 -0.59 7.47
CA PRO A 135 -17.29 0.15 6.97
C PRO A 135 -15.88 -0.42 7.29
N GLN A 136 -15.77 -1.61 7.87
CA GLN A 136 -14.59 -1.98 8.67
C GLN A 136 -13.33 -2.34 7.88
N ASP A 137 -13.37 -2.58 6.56
CA ASP A 137 -12.17 -2.99 5.77
C ASP A 137 -11.98 -2.25 4.41
N ILE A 138 -12.46 -1.02 4.27
CA ILE A 138 -12.55 -0.34 2.94
C ILE A 138 -11.25 0.35 2.48
N LEU A 139 -10.14 0.23 3.20
CA LEU A 139 -8.89 0.88 2.77
C LEU A 139 -8.19 0.16 1.61
N ASN A 140 -8.67 -1.03 1.25
CA ASN A 140 -8.33 -1.73 0.01
C ASN A 140 -9.58 -1.76 -0.88
N MET A 141 -9.43 -1.42 -2.17
CA MET A 141 -10.51 -1.55 -3.15
C MET A 141 -10.74 -3.04 -3.41
N ASP A 142 -11.68 -3.65 -2.68
CA ASP A 142 -12.03 -5.06 -2.85
C ASP A 142 -12.91 -5.26 -4.10
N VAL A 143 -13.30 -6.51 -4.36
CA VAL A 143 -14.13 -6.86 -5.52
C VAL A 143 -15.52 -6.21 -5.44
N LEU A 144 -16.10 -6.10 -4.24
CA LEU A 144 -17.41 -5.48 -4.05
C LEU A 144 -17.34 -3.97 -4.29
N GLU A 145 -16.28 -3.31 -3.84
CA GLU A 145 -16.04 -1.89 -4.06
C GLU A 145 -15.81 -1.59 -5.53
N THR A 146 -15.00 -2.42 -6.20
CA THR A 146 -14.78 -2.31 -7.66
C THR A 146 -16.09 -2.49 -8.41
N TRP A 147 -16.92 -3.44 -7.99
CA TRP A 147 -18.22 -3.70 -8.61
C TRP A 147 -19.19 -2.54 -8.39
N TYR A 148 -19.34 -2.04 -7.16
CA TYR A 148 -20.17 -0.88 -6.85
C TYR A 148 -19.73 0.37 -7.62
N PHE A 149 -18.43 0.63 -7.66
CA PHE A 149 -17.86 1.75 -8.38
C PHE A 149 -18.11 1.64 -9.89
N GLY A 150 -17.84 0.47 -10.47
CA GLY A 150 -18.05 0.23 -11.90
C GLY A 150 -19.52 0.37 -12.30
N THR A 151 -20.43 -0.22 -11.52
CA THR A 151 -21.87 -0.18 -11.80
C THR A 151 -22.48 1.21 -11.65
N THR A 152 -22.10 1.97 -10.61
CA THR A 152 -22.60 3.34 -10.42
C THR A 152 -22.07 4.28 -11.50
N THR A 153 -20.84 4.06 -11.97
CA THR A 153 -20.26 4.79 -13.11
C THR A 153 -21.02 4.50 -14.40
N LEU A 154 -21.30 3.22 -14.70
CA LEU A 154 -22.08 2.83 -15.88
C LEU A 154 -23.50 3.42 -15.85
N ALA A 155 -24.15 3.42 -14.69
CA ALA A 155 -25.45 4.09 -14.52
C ALA A 155 -25.37 5.60 -14.76
N GLY A 156 -24.33 6.28 -14.24
CA GLY A 156 -24.12 7.70 -14.53
C GLY A 156 -23.96 7.98 -16.03
N ILE A 157 -23.20 7.15 -16.74
CA ILE A 157 -23.03 7.26 -18.20
C ILE A 157 -24.36 7.04 -18.92
N ALA A 158 -25.12 6.00 -18.56
CA ALA A 158 -26.41 5.71 -19.16
C ALA A 158 -27.40 6.87 -18.96
N ALA A 159 -27.47 7.42 -17.74
CA ALA A 159 -28.33 8.56 -17.44
C ALA A 159 -27.92 9.81 -18.25
N LEU A 160 -26.61 10.06 -18.42
CA LEU A 160 -26.13 11.14 -19.30
C LEU A 160 -26.56 10.93 -20.75
N LEU A 161 -26.41 9.72 -21.29
CA LEU A 161 -26.77 9.42 -22.67
C LEU A 161 -28.27 9.61 -22.93
N VAL A 162 -29.13 9.10 -22.04
CA VAL A 162 -30.59 9.29 -22.13
C VAL A 162 -30.95 10.76 -21.99
N GLY A 163 -30.36 11.45 -21.01
CA GLY A 163 -30.55 12.89 -20.84
C GLY A 163 -30.08 13.68 -22.07
N MET A 164 -29.12 13.15 -22.83
CA MET A 164 -28.62 13.71 -24.09
C MET A 164 -29.44 13.35 -25.33
N SER A 165 -30.26 12.31 -25.34
CA SER A 165 -31.04 11.96 -26.53
C SER A 165 -32.47 12.47 -26.48
N GLU A 166 -33.09 12.49 -25.30
CA GLU A 166 -34.54 12.69 -25.19
C GLU A 166 -34.93 14.07 -24.60
N PRO A 167 -35.95 14.74 -25.15
CA PRO A 167 -36.59 15.90 -24.51
C PRO A 167 -37.66 15.48 -23.49
N GLY A 168 -38.06 16.41 -22.61
CA GLY A 168 -39.26 16.24 -21.78
C GLY A 168 -39.10 15.35 -20.55
N ALA A 169 -39.98 14.35 -20.39
CA ALA A 169 -40.07 13.53 -19.18
C ALA A 169 -38.88 12.57 -19.01
N ASP A 170 -38.29 12.10 -20.10
CA ASP A 170 -37.14 11.20 -20.06
C ASP A 170 -35.88 11.96 -19.61
N ALA A 171 -35.75 13.23 -20.01
CA ALA A 171 -34.72 14.13 -19.48
C ALA A 171 -34.89 14.35 -17.95
N LEU A 172 -36.12 14.46 -17.44
CA LEU A 172 -36.39 14.53 -15.99
C LEU A 172 -35.91 13.27 -15.28
N CYS A 173 -36.23 12.11 -15.83
CA CYS A 173 -35.84 10.83 -15.25
C CYS A 173 -34.32 10.64 -15.28
N ALA A 174 -33.67 10.99 -16.39
CA ALA A 174 -32.21 10.98 -16.54
C ALA A 174 -31.52 11.92 -15.55
N ALA A 175 -32.03 13.14 -15.37
CA ALA A 175 -31.52 14.08 -14.39
C ALA A 175 -31.68 13.57 -12.94
N GLY A 176 -32.84 12.98 -12.63
CA GLY A 176 -33.07 12.31 -11.35
C GLY A 176 -32.10 11.15 -11.11
N ALA A 177 -31.78 10.37 -12.16
CA ALA A 177 -30.86 9.27 -12.07
C ALA A 177 -29.43 9.78 -11.81
N LEU A 178 -28.98 10.82 -12.51
CA LEU A 178 -27.69 11.46 -12.24
C LEU A 178 -27.59 11.98 -10.81
N PHE A 179 -28.65 12.58 -10.30
CA PHE A 179 -28.70 13.04 -8.92
C PHE A 179 -28.58 11.88 -7.93
N ALA A 180 -29.27 10.75 -8.16
CA ALA A 180 -29.16 9.57 -7.31
C ALA A 180 -27.75 8.95 -7.34
N VAL A 181 -27.09 8.88 -8.51
CA VAL A 181 -25.68 8.44 -8.62
C VAL A 181 -24.76 9.39 -7.85
N ALA A 182 -24.97 10.71 -7.97
CA ALA A 182 -24.17 11.71 -7.25
C ALA A 182 -24.31 11.54 -5.74
N LEU A 183 -25.52 11.30 -5.22
CA LEU A 183 -25.75 11.02 -3.80
C LEU A 183 -25.07 9.73 -3.33
N LEU A 184 -25.12 8.66 -4.13
CA LEU A 184 -24.43 7.40 -3.83
C LEU A 184 -22.92 7.61 -3.71
N HIS A 185 -22.32 8.32 -4.66
CA HIS A 185 -20.89 8.63 -4.57
C HIS A 185 -20.55 9.59 -3.44
N ALA A 186 -21.43 10.56 -3.13
CA ALA A 186 -21.27 11.49 -2.02
C ALA A 186 -21.23 10.76 -0.66
N GLN A 187 -22.13 9.78 -0.45
CA GLN A 187 -22.11 8.92 0.73
C GLN A 187 -20.80 8.17 0.83
N ARG A 188 -20.34 7.61 -0.29
CA ARG A 188 -19.12 6.80 -0.30
C ARG A 188 -17.87 7.62 -0.03
N ALA A 189 -17.78 8.82 -0.58
CA ALA A 189 -16.71 9.77 -0.29
C ALA A 189 -16.64 10.13 1.21
N ARG A 190 -17.80 10.33 1.84
CA ARG A 190 -17.92 10.59 3.28
C ARG A 190 -17.47 9.38 4.13
N GLU A 191 -17.86 8.16 3.75
CA GLU A 191 -17.41 6.92 4.42
C GLU A 191 -15.89 6.76 4.33
N LEU A 192 -15.32 6.92 3.14
CA LEU A 192 -13.86 6.83 2.92
C LEU A 192 -13.09 7.83 3.79
N THR A 193 -13.58 9.06 3.87
CA THR A 193 -12.95 10.13 4.66
C THR A 193 -13.04 9.83 6.16
N ALA A 194 -14.18 9.34 6.64
CA ALA A 194 -14.36 8.97 8.04
C ALA A 194 -13.47 7.77 8.44
N LEU A 195 -13.29 6.80 7.55
CA LEU A 195 -12.41 5.65 7.79
C LEU A 195 -10.95 6.02 7.85
N ARG A 196 -10.52 6.92 6.95
CA ARG A 196 -9.17 7.49 7.01
C ARG A 196 -8.94 8.18 8.34
N TRP A 197 -9.90 8.98 8.81
CA TRP A 197 -9.82 9.63 10.12
C TRP A 197 -9.61 8.60 11.24
N ALA A 198 -10.46 7.58 11.30
CA ALA A 198 -10.37 6.53 12.32
C ALA A 198 -9.03 5.78 12.30
N ARG A 199 -8.45 5.59 11.11
CA ARG A 199 -7.15 4.93 10.92
C ARG A 199 -5.98 5.81 11.36
N VAL A 200 -5.98 7.08 10.97
CA VAL A 200 -4.85 7.99 11.18
C VAL A 200 -4.84 8.54 12.61
N LEU A 201 -6.02 8.76 13.21
CA LEU A 201 -6.18 9.30 14.55
C LEU A 201 -7.03 8.35 15.42
N PRO A 202 -6.52 7.14 15.76
CA PRO A 202 -7.25 6.20 16.59
C PRO A 202 -7.52 6.80 17.98
N GLY A 203 -8.76 6.69 18.46
CA GLY A 203 -9.18 7.23 19.75
C GLY A 203 -9.70 8.67 19.72
N VAL A 204 -9.43 9.43 18.65
CA VAL A 204 -9.92 10.80 18.50
C VAL A 204 -11.36 10.80 17.98
N LYS A 205 -12.21 11.68 18.52
CA LYS A 205 -13.59 11.85 18.01
C LYS A 205 -13.57 12.52 16.62
N PRO A 206 -14.19 11.94 15.59
CA PRO A 206 -14.29 12.57 14.28
C PRO A 206 -15.10 13.88 14.34
N PRO A 207 -14.84 14.84 13.43
CA PRO A 207 -15.69 16.01 13.29
C PRO A 207 -17.14 15.60 12.97
N PRO A 208 -18.16 16.42 13.28
CA PRO A 208 -19.57 16.06 13.09
C PRO A 208 -19.91 15.57 11.68
N ALA A 209 -19.26 16.14 10.65
CA ALA A 209 -19.40 15.72 9.26
C ALA A 209 -18.91 14.28 9.01
N LEU A 210 -17.95 13.77 9.77
CA LEU A 210 -17.38 12.43 9.63
C LEU A 210 -17.79 11.49 10.77
N ASP A 211 -18.62 11.96 11.71
CA ASP A 211 -19.03 11.18 12.87
C ASP A 211 -20.08 10.14 12.48
N LEU A 212 -19.58 8.96 12.10
CA LEU A 212 -20.40 7.79 11.78
C LEU A 212 -20.95 7.08 13.03
N SER A 213 -20.51 7.46 14.24
CA SER A 213 -20.95 6.79 15.48
C SER A 213 -22.45 6.95 15.72
N ARG A 214 -23.05 8.03 15.21
CA ARG A 214 -24.50 8.29 15.24
C ARG A 214 -25.31 7.35 14.33
N TYR A 215 -24.67 6.62 13.43
CA TYR A 215 -25.32 5.89 12.33
C TYR A 215 -24.97 4.39 12.30
N GLU A 216 -24.76 3.77 13.48
CA GLU A 216 -24.36 2.37 13.72
C GLU A 216 -22.86 2.07 13.57
N LEU A 217 -22.09 2.42 14.61
CA LEU A 217 -20.77 1.85 14.86
C LEU A 217 -20.57 1.69 16.38
N LYS A 218 -20.98 0.53 16.93
CA LYS A 218 -20.46 0.07 18.24
C LYS A 218 -19.00 -0.34 18.03
N VAL A 219 -18.09 0.63 18.04
CA VAL A 219 -16.66 0.37 18.21
C VAL A 219 -16.43 0.26 19.71
N GLU A 220 -16.36 -0.96 20.23
CA GLU A 220 -15.90 -1.18 21.60
C GLU A 220 -14.44 -0.74 21.71
N ARG A 221 -14.25 0.47 22.25
CA ARG A 221 -12.93 0.99 22.62
C ARG A 221 -12.57 0.38 23.97
N ARG A 222 -11.70 -0.63 23.95
CA ARG A 222 -11.07 -1.16 25.17
C ARG A 222 -9.80 -0.36 25.42
N ALA A 223 -9.84 0.58 26.36
CA ALA A 223 -8.63 1.26 26.82
C ALA A 223 -7.69 0.24 27.50
N PRO A 224 -6.37 0.30 27.28
CA PRO A 224 -5.42 -0.49 28.05
C PRO A 224 -5.44 -0.02 29.51
N ALA A 225 -5.53 -0.97 30.45
CA ALA A 225 -5.45 -0.69 31.88
C ALA A 225 -4.07 -0.11 32.22
N GLU A 226 -4.05 0.96 33.02
CA GLU A 226 -2.81 1.57 33.50
C GLU A 226 -1.99 0.57 34.32
N PRO A 227 -0.66 0.49 34.11
CA PRO A 227 0.21 -0.31 34.97
C PRO A 227 0.25 0.27 36.38
N ALA A 228 0.18 -0.58 37.39
CA ALA A 228 0.34 -0.20 38.78
C ALA A 228 1.76 0.36 39.03
N ALA A 229 1.84 1.45 39.79
CA ALA A 229 3.11 2.06 40.18
C ALA A 229 3.93 1.11 41.07
N LEU A 230 5.24 1.08 40.86
CA LEU A 230 6.16 0.33 41.70
C LEU A 230 6.27 0.97 43.10
N PRO A 231 6.38 0.17 44.17
CA PRO A 231 6.59 0.69 45.52
C PRO A 231 7.93 1.45 45.62
N ALA A 232 7.96 2.50 46.44
CA ALA A 232 9.17 3.26 46.70
C ALA A 232 10.20 2.41 47.49
N GLY A 233 11.46 2.39 47.01
CA GLY A 233 12.60 1.83 47.76
C GLY A 233 13.19 0.50 47.25
N VAL A 234 12.89 0.05 46.04
CA VAL A 234 13.47 -1.18 45.48
C VAL A 234 14.81 -0.88 44.79
N GLU A 235 15.91 -1.05 45.52
CA GLU A 235 17.26 -1.16 44.97
C GLU A 235 17.55 -2.61 44.50
N GLU A 236 18.23 -2.74 43.36
CA GLU A 236 18.33 -3.98 42.58
C GLU A 236 19.00 -5.14 43.36
N ARG A 237 18.16 -6.05 43.90
CA ARG A 237 18.54 -7.38 44.38
C ARG A 237 18.00 -8.40 43.39
N LEU A 238 18.82 -9.33 42.87
CA LEU A 238 18.33 -10.44 42.06
C LEU A 238 17.45 -11.34 42.94
N VAL A 239 16.13 -11.23 42.78
CA VAL A 239 15.15 -11.87 43.67
C VAL A 239 14.73 -13.26 43.17
N ASP A 240 14.77 -13.51 41.84
CA ASP A 240 14.32 -14.75 41.23
C ASP A 240 14.87 -14.95 39.80
N THR A 241 14.96 -16.20 39.34
CA THR A 241 15.18 -16.56 37.92
C THR A 241 13.86 -16.98 37.30
N GLY A 242 13.27 -16.10 36.48
CA GLY A 242 12.06 -16.37 35.72
C GLY A 242 12.35 -16.68 34.25
N SER A 243 11.40 -17.31 33.56
CA SER A 243 11.37 -17.37 32.10
C SER A 243 10.28 -16.45 31.57
N PHE A 244 10.61 -15.59 30.60
CA PHE A 244 9.62 -14.80 29.89
C PHE A 244 9.10 -15.62 28.71
N ARG A 245 7.80 -15.96 28.72
CA ARG A 245 7.14 -16.53 27.56
C ARG A 245 6.60 -15.39 26.70
N VAL A 246 7.13 -15.27 25.48
CA VAL A 246 6.62 -14.32 24.49
C VAL A 246 5.51 -15.00 23.70
N ASP A 247 4.33 -14.36 23.65
CA ASP A 247 3.25 -14.76 22.75
C ASP A 247 3.70 -14.48 21.29
N ALA A 248 4.18 -15.54 20.63
CA ALA A 248 4.73 -15.46 19.27
C ALA A 248 3.71 -14.90 18.27
N ALA A 249 2.42 -15.21 18.44
CA ALA A 249 1.38 -14.70 17.53
C ALA A 249 1.23 -13.18 17.66
N LYS A 250 1.20 -12.64 18.89
CA LYS A 250 1.16 -11.19 19.12
C LYS A 250 2.45 -10.50 18.68
N MET A 251 3.59 -11.13 18.90
CA MET A 251 4.88 -10.62 18.44
C MET A 251 4.89 -10.51 16.92
N LEU A 252 4.48 -11.56 16.20
CA LEU A 252 4.40 -11.55 14.74
C LEU A 252 3.39 -10.52 14.22
N ASP A 253 2.23 -10.35 14.87
CA ASP A 253 1.28 -9.29 14.48
C ASP A 253 1.88 -7.89 14.66
N LYS A 254 2.65 -7.65 15.73
CA LYS A 254 3.38 -6.39 15.93
C LYS A 254 4.48 -6.20 14.89
N LEU A 255 5.33 -7.21 14.66
CA LEU A 255 6.42 -7.13 13.68
C LEU A 255 5.87 -6.91 12.27
N ARG A 256 4.78 -7.60 11.91
CA ARG A 256 4.04 -7.37 10.67
C ARG A 256 3.60 -5.91 10.54
N LYS A 257 3.15 -5.26 11.61
CA LYS A 257 2.65 -3.87 11.52
C LYS A 257 3.78 -2.84 11.41
N TYR A 258 4.93 -3.06 12.07
CA TYR A 258 5.89 -1.98 12.33
C TYR A 258 7.27 -2.15 11.71
N GLN A 259 7.66 -3.35 11.28
CA GLN A 259 9.08 -3.61 11.11
C GLN A 259 9.68 -3.06 9.82
N LEU A 260 9.07 -3.29 8.66
CA LEU A 260 9.48 -2.61 7.44
C LEU A 260 8.69 -1.31 7.27
N SER A 261 9.43 -0.23 7.01
CA SER A 261 8.84 1.11 6.86
C SER A 261 7.81 1.14 5.71
N ASP A 262 8.08 0.40 4.65
CA ASP A 262 7.24 0.17 3.48
C ASP A 262 7.17 -1.34 3.18
N PRO A 263 5.98 -1.96 3.14
CA PRO A 263 5.84 -3.39 2.84
C PRO A 263 6.32 -3.76 1.43
N ARG A 264 6.41 -2.80 0.51
CA ARG A 264 6.91 -3.01 -0.87
C ARG A 264 8.40 -3.34 -0.92
N ASP A 265 9.13 -3.11 0.17
CA ASP A 265 10.56 -3.40 0.30
C ASP A 265 10.81 -4.84 0.82
N PHE A 266 9.81 -5.73 0.76
CA PHE A 266 9.98 -7.14 1.11
C PHE A 266 11.04 -7.83 0.23
N LEU A 267 11.14 -7.45 -1.05
CA LEU A 267 12.15 -7.98 -1.97
C LEU A 267 13.56 -7.63 -1.48
N SER A 268 13.76 -6.45 -0.91
CA SER A 268 15.03 -6.01 -0.35
C SER A 268 15.48 -6.93 0.80
N ALA A 269 14.53 -7.39 1.63
CA ALA A 269 14.83 -8.42 2.63
C ALA A 269 15.21 -9.76 1.97
N TRP A 270 14.50 -10.21 0.95
CA TRP A 270 14.84 -11.47 0.27
C TRP A 270 16.11 -11.42 -0.58
N LEU A 271 16.48 -10.28 -1.15
CA LEU A 271 17.76 -10.10 -1.83
C LEU A 271 18.92 -10.23 -0.83
N ARG A 272 18.77 -9.67 0.37
CA ARG A 272 19.73 -9.89 1.48
C ARG A 272 19.74 -11.35 1.93
N CYS A 273 18.58 -12.00 2.00
CA CYS A 273 18.51 -13.44 2.27
C CYS A 273 19.31 -14.24 1.23
N ALA A 274 19.12 -13.99 -0.06
CA ALA A 274 19.83 -14.68 -1.12
C ALA A 274 21.35 -14.47 -1.01
N ALA A 275 21.79 -13.24 -0.76
CA ALA A 275 23.19 -12.91 -0.54
C ALA A 275 23.76 -13.56 0.74
N ALA A 276 23.03 -13.58 1.86
CA ALA A 276 23.42 -14.27 3.10
C ALA A 276 23.41 -15.80 2.96
N SER A 277 22.63 -16.33 2.01
CA SER A 277 22.72 -17.72 1.57
C SER A 277 23.95 -17.99 0.70
N GLY A 278 24.76 -16.98 0.37
CA GLY A 278 25.95 -17.13 -0.48
C GLY A 278 25.63 -17.27 -1.96
N ALA A 279 24.47 -16.78 -2.42
CA ALA A 279 24.11 -16.84 -3.83
C ALA A 279 25.13 -16.11 -4.71
N SER A 280 25.51 -16.73 -5.82
CA SER A 280 26.31 -16.12 -6.88
C SER A 280 25.43 -15.42 -7.91
N SER A 281 24.19 -15.88 -8.06
CA SER A 281 23.21 -15.42 -9.03
C SER A 281 21.82 -15.31 -8.41
N ILE A 282 21.14 -14.21 -8.70
CA ILE A 282 19.78 -13.90 -8.29
C ILE A 282 19.02 -13.49 -9.56
N GLU A 283 17.88 -14.12 -9.80
CA GLU A 283 17.02 -13.86 -10.94
C GLU A 283 15.62 -13.51 -10.45
N LEU A 284 15.11 -12.37 -10.88
CA LEU A 284 13.74 -11.95 -10.64
C LEU A 284 12.96 -11.96 -11.94
N THR A 285 11.93 -12.80 -12.01
CA THR A 285 11.03 -12.88 -13.17
C THR A 285 9.67 -12.31 -12.81
N THR A 286 9.17 -11.43 -13.66
CA THR A 286 7.86 -10.81 -13.52
C THR A 286 6.86 -11.50 -14.45
N GLY A 287 5.75 -11.95 -13.88
CA GLY A 287 4.58 -12.40 -14.62
C GLY A 287 3.48 -11.35 -14.60
N TRP A 288 2.34 -11.68 -15.22
CA TRP A 288 1.16 -10.82 -15.19
C TRP A 288 0.68 -10.56 -13.75
N THR A 289 0.43 -11.65 -13.01
CA THR A 289 -0.02 -11.63 -11.60
C THR A 289 0.99 -12.22 -10.63
N SER A 290 2.17 -12.60 -11.11
CA SER A 290 3.16 -13.32 -10.33
C SER A 290 4.51 -12.63 -10.31
N LEU A 291 5.28 -12.93 -9.27
CA LEU A 291 6.68 -12.56 -9.15
C LEU A 291 7.43 -13.79 -8.67
N THR A 292 8.52 -14.12 -9.35
CA THR A 292 9.35 -15.28 -9.04
C THR A 292 10.78 -14.83 -8.79
N LEU A 293 11.30 -15.09 -7.60
CA LEU A 293 12.68 -14.84 -7.22
C LEU A 293 13.42 -16.18 -7.13
N ARG A 294 14.48 -16.36 -7.91
CA ARG A 294 15.33 -17.55 -7.92
C ARG A 294 16.75 -17.18 -7.52
N PHE A 295 17.41 -18.00 -6.71
CA PHE A 295 18.83 -17.83 -6.40
C PHE A 295 19.52 -19.18 -6.12
N ASP A 296 20.83 -19.24 -6.36
CA ASP A 296 21.67 -20.44 -6.29
C ASP A 296 22.47 -20.57 -4.97
N GLY A 297 22.08 -19.81 -3.94
CA GLY A 297 22.68 -19.91 -2.62
C GLY A 297 22.30 -21.20 -1.88
N ARG A 298 22.84 -21.36 -0.67
CA ARG A 298 22.52 -22.46 0.25
C ARG A 298 21.01 -22.67 0.35
N ALA A 299 20.58 -23.91 0.10
CA ALA A 299 19.20 -24.32 0.15
C ALA A 299 18.66 -24.35 1.59
N PHE A 300 17.40 -23.99 1.76
CA PHE A 300 16.66 -24.15 3.00
C PHE A 300 16.38 -25.62 3.28
N THR A 301 16.40 -25.96 4.56
CA THR A 301 15.98 -27.25 5.09
C THR A 301 14.45 -27.27 5.32
N PRO A 302 13.83 -28.46 5.40
CA PRO A 302 12.41 -28.56 5.76
C PRO A 302 12.09 -27.93 7.12
N ALA A 303 13.00 -28.04 8.09
CA ALA A 303 12.87 -27.41 9.40
C ALA A 303 12.75 -25.88 9.30
N GLU A 304 13.67 -25.23 8.57
CA GLU A 304 13.64 -23.78 8.37
C GLU A 304 12.34 -23.31 7.69
N LEU A 305 11.87 -24.02 6.66
CA LEU A 305 10.64 -23.64 5.94
C LEU A 305 9.35 -23.96 6.70
N SER A 306 9.37 -24.97 7.58
CA SER A 306 8.21 -25.27 8.44
C SER A 306 8.00 -24.23 9.54
N GLN A 307 9.07 -23.57 9.99
CA GLN A 307 9.04 -22.55 11.04
C GLN A 307 9.86 -21.31 10.64
N PRO A 308 9.49 -20.60 9.56
CA PRO A 308 10.32 -19.57 8.96
C PRO A 308 10.54 -18.36 9.88
N TYR A 309 9.66 -18.15 10.86
CA TYR A 309 9.76 -17.06 11.82
C TYR A 309 10.62 -17.38 13.04
N GLN A 310 11.02 -18.63 13.23
CA GLN A 310 11.83 -19.04 14.38
C GLN A 310 13.16 -18.28 14.43
N ALA A 311 13.73 -17.97 13.26
CA ALA A 311 14.95 -17.17 13.12
C ALA A 311 14.82 -15.72 13.66
N LEU A 312 13.60 -15.21 13.88
CA LEU A 312 13.39 -13.90 14.50
C LEU A 312 13.58 -13.92 16.02
N VAL A 313 13.43 -15.10 16.62
CA VAL A 313 13.57 -15.33 18.06
C VAL A 313 14.94 -15.92 18.37
N ASP A 314 15.37 -16.87 17.54
CA ASP A 314 16.65 -17.56 17.72
C ASP A 314 17.76 -16.72 17.08
N SER A 315 18.55 -16.05 17.91
CA SER A 315 19.65 -15.18 17.46
C SER A 315 20.92 -15.94 17.08
N GLU A 316 21.00 -17.24 17.36
CA GLU A 316 22.22 -18.03 17.28
C GLU A 316 22.24 -18.96 16.06
N GLY A 317 23.43 -19.14 15.48
CA GLY A 317 23.68 -20.06 14.36
C GLY A 317 24.11 -19.36 13.07
N GLU A 318 24.86 -20.09 12.24
CA GLU A 318 25.36 -19.63 10.93
C GLU A 318 24.21 -19.25 9.97
N ASP A 319 23.05 -19.88 10.16
CA ASP A 319 21.89 -19.75 9.29
C ASP A 319 20.88 -18.70 9.79
N ALA A 320 21.07 -18.18 11.02
CA ALA A 320 20.13 -17.28 11.66
C ALA A 320 19.97 -15.97 10.89
N GLU A 321 21.04 -15.44 10.30
CA GLU A 321 20.98 -14.19 9.54
C GLU A 321 20.15 -14.30 8.26
N ARG A 322 20.38 -15.33 7.44
CA ARG A 322 19.56 -15.55 6.24
C ARG A 322 18.10 -15.81 6.61
N GLY A 323 17.86 -16.57 7.69
CA GLY A 323 16.53 -16.87 8.20
C GLY A 323 15.78 -15.61 8.62
N ARG A 324 16.45 -14.69 9.32
CA ARG A 324 15.88 -13.38 9.69
C ARG A 324 15.45 -12.57 8.46
N HIS A 325 16.33 -12.45 7.47
CA HIS A 325 16.01 -11.73 6.24
C HIS A 325 14.83 -12.35 5.49
N PHE A 326 14.77 -13.69 5.42
CA PHE A 326 13.64 -14.40 4.83
C PHE A 326 12.33 -14.12 5.57
N ALA A 327 12.35 -14.25 6.89
CA ALA A 327 11.20 -13.99 7.77
C ALA A 327 10.68 -12.55 7.66
N TYR A 328 11.58 -11.57 7.57
CA TYR A 328 11.20 -10.17 7.37
C TYR A 328 10.55 -9.91 6.02
N GLY A 329 11.06 -10.53 4.96
CA GLY A 329 10.41 -10.47 3.66
C GLY A 329 9.01 -11.11 3.69
N LEU A 330 8.84 -12.23 4.40
CA LEU A 330 7.52 -12.84 4.61
C LEU A 330 6.55 -11.91 5.34
N LEU A 331 6.96 -11.34 6.48
CA LEU A 331 6.11 -10.43 7.26
C LEU A 331 5.68 -9.20 6.46
N ALA A 332 6.58 -8.62 5.67
CA ALA A 332 6.23 -7.50 4.81
C ALA A 332 5.35 -7.90 3.62
N LEU A 333 5.62 -9.06 3.02
CA LEU A 333 4.80 -9.59 1.93
C LEU A 333 3.34 -9.75 2.37
N TYR A 334 3.07 -10.30 3.55
CA TYR A 334 1.70 -10.51 4.02
C TYR A 334 0.89 -9.22 4.20
N ARG A 335 1.53 -8.05 4.27
CA ARG A 335 0.84 -6.75 4.29
C ARG A 335 0.41 -6.28 2.90
N LEU A 336 0.89 -6.95 1.86
CA LEU A 336 0.51 -6.73 0.47
C LEU A 336 -0.58 -7.69 0.02
N ASP A 337 -1.21 -8.44 0.93
CA ASP A 337 -2.33 -9.35 0.66
C ASP A 337 -2.11 -10.21 -0.61
N PRO A 338 -1.02 -11.00 -0.69
CA PRO A 338 -0.83 -11.90 -1.81
C PRO A 338 -1.98 -12.93 -1.84
N ARG A 339 -2.37 -13.34 -3.04
CA ARG A 339 -3.32 -14.45 -3.22
C ARG A 339 -2.69 -15.78 -2.76
N GLY A 340 -1.40 -15.94 -3.00
CA GLY A 340 -0.67 -17.15 -2.65
C GLY A 340 0.84 -16.94 -2.70
N PHE A 341 1.54 -17.77 -1.96
CA PHE A 341 2.98 -17.75 -1.80
C PHE A 341 3.50 -19.20 -1.76
N SER A 342 4.58 -19.47 -2.48
CA SER A 342 5.25 -20.77 -2.41
C SER A 342 6.77 -20.64 -2.48
N VAL A 343 7.44 -21.60 -1.87
CA VAL A 343 8.90 -21.74 -1.89
C VAL A 343 9.22 -23.19 -2.20
N VAL A 344 10.17 -23.39 -3.10
CA VAL A 344 10.89 -24.65 -3.21
C VAL A 344 12.36 -24.37 -3.07
N SER A 345 13.03 -25.13 -2.22
CA SER A 345 14.47 -25.06 -2.06
C SER A 345 15.05 -26.46 -2.18
N ARG A 346 15.95 -26.67 -3.16
CA ARG A 346 16.59 -27.95 -3.42
C ARG A 346 18.09 -27.80 -3.27
N GLY A 347 18.69 -28.69 -2.49
CA GLY A 347 20.15 -28.79 -2.34
C GLY A 347 20.60 -30.21 -2.01
N PRO A 348 21.87 -30.40 -1.62
CA PRO A 348 22.45 -31.72 -1.36
C PRO A 348 21.72 -32.53 -0.27
N ARG A 349 21.03 -31.84 0.65
CA ARG A 349 20.29 -32.42 1.77
C ARG A 349 18.82 -32.74 1.46
N GLY A 350 18.38 -32.57 0.21
CA GLY A 350 17.01 -32.85 -0.23
C GLY A 350 16.25 -31.61 -0.71
N VAL A 351 14.91 -31.71 -0.66
CA VAL A 351 13.99 -30.64 -1.09
C VAL A 351 13.15 -30.18 0.09
N ALA A 352 13.07 -28.87 0.29
CA ALA A 352 12.18 -28.22 1.23
C ALA A 352 11.11 -27.44 0.47
N VAL A 353 9.86 -27.54 0.91
CA VAL A 353 8.72 -26.87 0.29
C VAL A 353 7.92 -26.10 1.34
N MET A 354 7.51 -24.88 1.00
CA MET A 354 6.54 -24.09 1.75
C MET A 354 5.44 -23.62 0.81
N ASN A 355 4.19 -23.69 1.24
CA ASN A 355 3.05 -23.12 0.52
C ASN A 355 2.12 -22.43 1.51
N ALA A 356 1.63 -21.24 1.15
CA ALA A 356 0.62 -20.51 1.88
C ALA A 356 -0.40 -19.86 0.93
N GLY A 357 -1.66 -19.83 1.34
CA GLY A 357 -2.76 -19.23 0.57
C GLY A 357 -3.21 -20.11 -0.60
N ALA A 358 -3.65 -19.47 -1.69
CA ALA A 358 -4.21 -20.16 -2.86
C ALA A 358 -3.16 -20.44 -3.96
N ALA A 359 -1.87 -20.52 -3.60
CA ALA A 359 -0.84 -20.90 -4.56
C ALA A 359 -0.92 -22.41 -4.85
N ALA A 360 -0.72 -22.79 -6.11
CA ALA A 360 -0.51 -24.18 -6.47
C ALA A 360 0.68 -24.72 -5.68
N ALA A 361 0.55 -25.94 -5.16
CA ALA A 361 1.68 -26.63 -4.55
C ALA A 361 2.78 -26.74 -5.61
N PRO A 362 4.00 -26.29 -5.31
CA PRO A 362 5.06 -26.33 -6.30
C PRO A 362 5.52 -27.78 -6.47
N ASP A 363 5.89 -28.13 -7.70
CA ASP A 363 6.39 -29.46 -8.05
C ASP A 363 7.80 -29.63 -7.47
N ALA A 364 7.90 -30.41 -6.40
CA ALA A 364 9.16 -30.68 -5.73
C ALA A 364 10.13 -31.42 -6.66
N ASP A 365 9.63 -32.31 -7.52
CA ASP A 365 10.46 -33.17 -8.38
C ASP A 365 11.04 -32.40 -9.57
N ALA A 366 10.30 -31.44 -10.11
CA ALA A 366 10.78 -30.56 -11.18
C ALA A 366 11.69 -29.41 -10.69
N ALA A 367 11.86 -29.24 -9.38
CA ALA A 367 12.63 -28.12 -8.83
C ALA A 367 14.12 -28.23 -9.18
N ARG A 368 14.69 -27.13 -9.68
CA ARG A 368 16.14 -27.01 -9.91
C ARG A 368 16.88 -26.75 -8.59
N GLU A 369 18.18 -26.99 -8.58
CA GLU A 369 19.05 -26.63 -7.45
C GLU A 369 18.96 -25.12 -7.12
N GLY A 370 19.03 -24.80 -5.84
CA GLY A 370 18.86 -23.46 -5.29
C GLY A 370 17.48 -23.25 -4.68
N THR A 371 17.06 -21.99 -4.56
CA THR A 371 15.76 -21.60 -4.01
C THR A 371 14.94 -20.85 -5.04
N LEU A 372 13.66 -21.21 -5.15
CA LEU A 372 12.65 -20.57 -5.97
C LEU A 372 11.51 -20.09 -5.06
N VAL A 373 11.30 -18.78 -5.02
CA VAL A 373 10.22 -18.15 -4.27
C VAL A 373 9.22 -17.58 -5.28
N THR A 374 7.95 -17.97 -5.18
CA THR A 374 6.88 -17.50 -6.06
C THR A 374 5.79 -16.81 -5.26
N VAL A 375 5.42 -15.62 -5.68
CA VAL A 375 4.33 -14.84 -5.13
C VAL A 375 3.29 -14.61 -6.20
N THR A 376 2.01 -14.74 -5.85
CA THR A 376 0.89 -14.48 -6.76
C THR A 376 -0.08 -13.48 -6.13
N TRP A 377 -0.65 -12.62 -6.96
CA TRP A 377 -1.67 -11.65 -6.57
C TRP A 377 -2.96 -11.85 -7.39
N PRO A 378 -4.09 -11.27 -6.93
CA PRO A 378 -5.31 -11.19 -7.73
C PRO A 378 -5.10 -10.40 -9.03
N ALA A 379 -5.91 -10.65 -10.05
CA ALA A 379 -5.81 -10.01 -11.37
C ALA A 379 -5.97 -8.48 -11.34
N TRP A 380 -6.70 -7.93 -10.38
CA TRP A 380 -6.84 -6.47 -10.25
C TRP A 380 -5.54 -5.79 -9.76
N ALA A 381 -4.65 -6.53 -9.09
CA ALA A 381 -3.39 -5.99 -8.57
C ALA A 381 -2.32 -5.80 -9.66
N VAL A 382 -2.59 -6.31 -10.87
CA VAL A 382 -1.67 -6.29 -12.02
C VAL A 382 -1.27 -4.89 -12.44
N LEU A 383 -2.21 -3.95 -12.41
CA LEU A 383 -2.02 -2.63 -13.04
C LEU A 383 -0.87 -1.81 -12.45
N TRP A 384 -0.40 -2.14 -11.24
CA TRP A 384 0.74 -1.44 -10.64
C TRP A 384 1.72 -2.30 -9.83
N ARG A 385 1.40 -3.52 -9.35
CA ARG A 385 2.21 -4.11 -8.26
C ARG A 385 3.51 -4.73 -8.75
N VAL A 386 3.45 -5.71 -9.65
CA VAL A 386 4.63 -6.52 -10.00
C VAL A 386 5.74 -5.66 -10.62
N ARG A 387 5.41 -4.83 -11.61
CA ARG A 387 6.39 -3.94 -12.26
C ARG A 387 6.97 -2.89 -11.30
N THR A 388 6.15 -2.33 -10.42
CA THR A 388 6.63 -1.37 -9.41
C THR A 388 7.56 -2.05 -8.41
N LEU A 389 7.23 -3.26 -7.95
CA LEU A 389 8.07 -4.04 -7.05
C LEU A 389 9.42 -4.38 -7.69
N ALA A 390 9.42 -4.84 -8.95
CA ALA A 390 10.65 -5.12 -9.69
C ALA A 390 11.48 -3.84 -9.94
N SER A 391 10.82 -2.71 -10.26
CA SER A 391 11.49 -1.41 -10.39
C SER A 391 12.13 -0.95 -9.07
N ARG A 392 11.46 -1.15 -7.93
CA ARG A 392 12.02 -0.87 -6.61
C ARG A 392 13.22 -1.76 -6.29
N ALA A 393 13.10 -3.06 -6.51
CA ALA A 393 14.21 -4.01 -6.35
C ALA A 393 15.43 -3.59 -7.19
N ARG A 394 15.20 -3.19 -8.45
CA ARG A 394 16.23 -2.64 -9.34
C ARG A 394 16.90 -1.39 -8.77
N ALA A 395 16.13 -0.46 -8.21
CA ALA A 395 16.65 0.80 -7.67
C ALA A 395 17.41 0.63 -6.34
N GLN A 396 17.09 -0.44 -5.61
CA GLN A 396 17.66 -0.74 -4.29
C GLN A 396 18.85 -1.70 -4.37
N TYR A 397 18.99 -2.52 -5.41
CA TYR A 397 20.13 -3.41 -5.52
C TYR A 397 21.40 -2.68 -6.00
N GLY A 398 22.52 -2.91 -5.33
CA GLY A 398 23.80 -2.30 -5.64
C GLY A 398 24.91 -2.79 -4.71
N LEU A 399 26.13 -2.85 -5.24
CA LEU A 399 27.36 -3.31 -4.57
C LEU A 399 27.22 -4.66 -3.86
N GLY A 400 26.38 -5.55 -4.40
CA GLY A 400 26.14 -6.88 -3.84
C GLY A 400 27.15 -7.94 -4.30
N PRO A 401 27.25 -9.06 -3.55
CA PRO A 401 28.11 -10.17 -3.93
C PRO A 401 27.58 -10.96 -5.14
N ALA A 402 26.26 -10.96 -5.35
CA ALA A 402 25.61 -11.74 -6.41
C ALA A 402 25.42 -10.96 -7.72
N ALA A 403 25.29 -11.68 -8.84
CA ALA A 403 24.73 -11.12 -10.06
C ALA A 403 23.21 -11.03 -9.90
N PHE A 404 22.60 -9.89 -10.22
CA PHE A 404 21.15 -9.73 -10.14
C PHE A 404 20.57 -9.42 -11.51
N SER A 405 19.66 -10.25 -11.99
CA SER A 405 18.92 -10.03 -13.24
C SER A 405 17.44 -9.86 -12.98
N ILE A 406 16.78 -9.06 -13.83
CA ILE A 406 15.32 -8.92 -13.85
C ILE A 406 14.85 -9.20 -15.27
N ASP A 407 13.95 -10.16 -15.44
CA ASP A 407 13.40 -10.58 -16.74
C ASP A 407 14.52 -10.87 -17.77
N GLY A 408 15.55 -11.62 -17.33
CA GLY A 408 16.72 -11.97 -18.14
C GLY A 408 17.74 -10.85 -18.33
N ARG A 409 17.45 -9.60 -17.92
CA ARG A 409 18.38 -8.47 -18.05
C ARG A 409 19.23 -8.32 -16.80
N LEU A 410 20.54 -8.54 -16.93
CA LEU A 410 21.51 -8.31 -15.86
C LEU A 410 21.56 -6.83 -15.47
N LEU A 411 21.53 -6.55 -14.17
CA LEU A 411 21.65 -5.22 -13.61
C LEU A 411 23.11 -4.89 -13.28
N PRO A 412 23.54 -3.63 -13.47
CA PRO A 412 24.88 -3.22 -13.10
C PRO A 412 25.06 -3.31 -11.58
N ARG A 413 26.09 -4.03 -11.13
CA ARG A 413 26.41 -4.18 -9.69
C ARG A 413 26.85 -2.86 -9.06
N ARG A 414 27.28 -1.88 -9.83
CA ARG A 414 27.81 -0.60 -9.36
C ARG A 414 27.42 0.50 -10.33
N PRO A 415 27.39 1.78 -9.91
CA PRO A 415 27.16 2.87 -10.85
C PRO A 415 28.18 2.82 -11.99
N THR A 416 27.73 3.16 -13.19
CA THR A 416 28.52 3.15 -14.42
C THR A 416 28.81 4.58 -14.85
N GLY A 417 30.04 4.86 -15.26
CA GLY A 417 30.47 6.17 -15.73
C GLY A 417 31.97 6.34 -15.48
N SER A 418 32.67 7.06 -16.36
CA SER A 418 34.12 7.30 -16.22
C SER A 418 34.46 8.18 -15.03
N GLU A 419 33.49 8.91 -14.50
CA GLU A 419 33.63 9.75 -13.31
C GLU A 419 33.59 8.96 -11.99
N TRP A 420 33.19 7.68 -12.02
CA TRP A 420 33.11 6.84 -10.83
C TRP A 420 34.43 6.13 -10.58
N SER A 421 34.98 6.35 -9.38
CA SER A 421 36.10 5.58 -8.85
C SER A 421 35.59 4.42 -8.01
N HIS A 422 36.18 3.25 -8.18
CA HIS A 422 35.79 2.03 -7.46
C HIS A 422 36.92 1.56 -6.54
N GLY A 423 36.57 0.94 -5.42
CA GLY A 423 37.54 0.39 -4.48
C GLY A 423 36.95 -0.69 -3.62
N GLU A 424 37.80 -1.63 -3.24
CA GLU A 424 37.49 -2.64 -2.25
C GLU A 424 38.64 -2.74 -1.25
N LYS A 425 38.31 -2.73 0.04
CA LYS A 425 39.32 -2.84 1.12
C LYS A 425 38.67 -3.38 2.39
N ALA A 426 39.26 -4.43 2.96
CA ALA A 426 38.83 -5.00 4.24
C ALA A 426 37.31 -5.27 4.32
N GLY A 427 36.74 -5.89 3.27
CA GLY A 427 35.31 -6.21 3.19
C GLY A 427 34.40 -5.02 2.82
N TRP A 428 34.93 -3.80 2.71
CA TRP A 428 34.20 -2.65 2.20
C TRP A 428 34.31 -2.56 0.69
N ARG A 429 33.19 -2.37 0.02
CA ARG A 429 33.10 -2.04 -1.42
C ARG A 429 32.58 -0.62 -1.54
N ALA A 430 33.28 0.22 -2.29
CA ALA A 430 32.93 1.62 -2.47
C ALA A 430 32.93 1.99 -3.96
N SER A 431 32.00 2.86 -4.33
CA SER A 431 32.01 3.59 -5.60
C SER A 431 31.75 5.06 -5.30
N SER A 432 32.61 5.97 -5.74
CA SER A 432 32.49 7.39 -5.43
C SER A 432 32.82 8.27 -6.62
N ARG A 433 32.19 9.43 -6.70
CA ARG A 433 32.57 10.52 -7.60
C ARG A 433 32.55 11.85 -6.87
N SER A 434 33.34 12.80 -7.35
CA SER A 434 33.27 14.19 -6.88
C SER A 434 31.98 14.85 -7.35
N SER A 435 31.26 15.52 -6.45
CA SER A 435 30.04 16.26 -6.77
C SER A 435 29.90 17.52 -5.92
N THR A 436 29.82 18.66 -6.59
CA THR A 436 29.55 19.95 -5.92
C THR A 436 28.10 20.09 -5.47
N LEU A 437 27.18 19.40 -6.15
CA LEU A 437 25.73 19.54 -5.96
C LEU A 437 25.12 18.46 -5.07
N GLN A 438 25.69 17.26 -5.03
CA GLN A 438 25.12 16.11 -4.31
C GLN A 438 26.09 15.55 -3.29
N ARG A 439 25.82 15.81 -2.01
CA ARG A 439 26.60 15.31 -0.87
C ARG A 439 25.83 14.17 -0.20
N ARG A 440 26.01 12.95 -0.70
CA ARG A 440 25.28 11.78 -0.18
C ARG A 440 26.11 10.52 -0.24
N VAL A 441 25.94 9.69 0.77
CA VAL A 441 26.52 8.34 0.84
C VAL A 441 25.37 7.35 0.95
N ARG A 442 25.14 6.57 -0.10
CA ARG A 442 24.15 5.48 -0.10
C ARG A 442 24.80 4.24 0.51
N LEU A 443 24.23 3.75 1.61
CA LEU A 443 24.70 2.55 2.29
C LEU A 443 23.99 1.31 1.75
N TYR A 444 24.77 0.26 1.54
CA TYR A 444 24.28 -1.05 1.10
C TYR A 444 24.78 -2.14 2.05
N VAL A 445 23.91 -3.10 2.36
CA VAL A 445 24.25 -4.31 3.12
C VAL A 445 23.74 -5.49 2.32
N LEU A 446 24.61 -6.48 2.07
CA LEU A 446 24.27 -7.68 1.28
C LEU A 446 23.65 -7.31 -0.07
N GLY A 447 24.25 -6.31 -0.73
CA GLY A 447 23.83 -5.80 -2.04
C GLY A 447 22.55 -4.98 -2.07
N THR A 448 21.98 -4.64 -0.91
CA THR A 448 20.68 -3.96 -0.83
C THR A 448 20.82 -2.62 -0.15
N PHE A 449 20.27 -1.57 -0.75
CA PHE A 449 20.23 -0.22 -0.21
C PHE A 449 19.49 -0.20 1.13
N ILE A 450 20.11 0.43 2.13
CA ILE A 450 19.56 0.56 3.48
C ILE A 450 19.13 2.01 3.73
N GLU A 451 20.09 2.95 3.62
CA GLU A 451 19.84 4.35 3.93
C GLU A 451 20.79 5.29 3.18
N GLU A 452 20.44 6.57 3.15
CA GLU A 452 21.26 7.66 2.63
C GLU A 452 21.78 8.50 3.79
N LEU A 453 23.12 8.61 3.90
CA LEU A 453 23.79 9.49 4.85
C LEU A 453 24.22 10.79 4.17
N ARG A 454 24.31 11.86 4.98
CA ARG A 454 24.85 13.15 4.57
C ARG A 454 25.98 13.54 5.54
N PRO A 455 27.16 12.93 5.41
CA PRO A 455 28.28 13.26 6.28
C PRO A 455 28.71 14.71 6.05
N ASP A 456 28.95 15.43 7.13
CA ASP A 456 29.43 16.82 7.09
C ASP A 456 30.80 16.90 6.40
N GLY A 457 31.02 17.99 5.66
CA GLY A 457 32.31 18.29 5.03
C GLY A 457 32.67 17.48 3.78
N ASN A 458 31.87 16.50 3.36
CA ASN A 458 32.14 15.70 2.16
C ASN A 458 31.49 16.28 0.91
N THR A 459 32.26 16.41 -0.19
CA THR A 459 31.80 16.80 -1.54
C THR A 459 31.61 15.57 -2.44
N LEU A 460 31.32 14.41 -1.86
CA LEU A 460 31.26 13.14 -2.59
C LEU A 460 29.81 12.64 -2.72
N ASP A 461 29.51 12.11 -3.90
CA ASP A 461 28.37 11.23 -4.15
C ASP A 461 28.93 9.80 -4.19
N ALA A 462 28.59 9.01 -3.17
CA ALA A 462 29.20 7.70 -2.97
C ALA A 462 28.17 6.61 -2.67
N TRP A 463 28.50 5.39 -3.09
CA TRP A 463 27.84 4.15 -2.71
C TRP A 463 28.84 3.36 -1.88
N LEU A 464 28.45 2.93 -0.70
CA LEU A 464 29.31 2.25 0.25
C LEU A 464 28.61 0.99 0.75
N ALA A 465 29.31 -0.15 0.72
CA ALA A 465 28.76 -1.43 1.10
C ALA A 465 29.70 -2.23 1.98
N CYS A 466 29.15 -2.90 2.98
CA CYS A 466 29.85 -3.91 3.77
C CYS A 466 28.82 -4.94 4.24
N ASP A 467 29.11 -6.22 4.00
CA ASP A 467 28.17 -7.31 4.27
C ASP A 467 28.04 -7.62 5.77
N GLY A 468 29.05 -7.26 6.57
CA GLY A 468 29.05 -7.48 8.03
C GLY A 468 28.35 -6.38 8.84
N LEU A 469 27.81 -5.33 8.20
CA LEU A 469 27.18 -4.23 8.93
C LEU A 469 25.89 -4.68 9.62
N ARG A 470 25.82 -4.41 10.92
CA ARG A 470 24.63 -4.68 11.71
C ARG A 470 23.52 -3.69 11.39
N LEU A 471 22.32 -4.22 11.19
CA LEU A 471 21.12 -3.44 10.95
C LEU A 471 20.30 -3.27 12.23
N ASP A 472 19.54 -2.19 12.30
CA ASP A 472 18.54 -2.00 13.35
C ASP A 472 17.40 -3.03 13.24
N ILE A 473 16.53 -3.05 14.26
CA ILE A 473 15.37 -3.96 14.31
C ILE A 473 14.42 -3.74 13.13
N SER A 474 14.32 -2.50 12.61
CA SER A 474 13.51 -2.17 11.42
C SER A 474 14.14 -2.57 10.09
N GLN A 475 15.40 -3.02 10.09
CA GLN A 475 16.15 -3.39 8.89
C GLN A 475 16.32 -2.23 7.90
N SER A 476 16.10 -0.98 8.33
CA SER A 476 16.07 0.22 7.49
C SER A 476 17.22 1.18 7.76
N SER A 477 18.00 0.93 8.81
CA SER A 477 19.18 1.73 9.13
C SER A 477 20.30 0.81 9.62
N VAL A 478 21.54 1.25 9.41
CA VAL A 478 22.74 0.63 9.95
C VAL A 478 22.94 1.11 11.38
N VAL A 479 23.24 0.19 12.29
CA VAL A 479 23.60 0.52 13.67
C VAL A 479 24.85 1.40 13.66
N ARG A 480 24.75 2.60 14.26
CA ARG A 480 25.87 3.53 14.34
C ARG A 480 26.95 2.99 15.27
N GLY A 481 28.21 3.10 14.84
CA GLY A 481 29.35 2.63 15.61
C GLY A 481 30.64 2.63 14.80
N LYS A 482 31.70 2.11 15.42
CA LYS A 482 33.08 2.14 14.91
C LYS A 482 33.22 1.57 13.49
N GLU A 483 32.54 0.46 13.19
CA GLU A 483 32.61 -0.16 11.86
C GLU A 483 32.12 0.80 10.76
N LEU A 484 30.98 1.46 10.97
CA LEU A 484 30.46 2.44 10.02
C LEU A 484 31.40 3.65 9.88
N ASP A 485 31.95 4.13 10.99
CA ASP A 485 32.90 5.25 10.99
C ASP A 485 34.18 4.91 10.22
N GLU A 486 34.68 3.68 10.35
CA GLU A 486 35.82 3.17 9.57
C GLU A 486 35.51 3.17 8.06
N GLY A 487 34.34 2.66 7.67
CA GLY A 487 33.89 2.66 6.28
C GLY A 487 33.75 4.07 5.68
N LEU A 488 33.19 5.01 6.45
CA LEU A 488 33.11 6.42 6.06
C LEU A 488 34.50 7.06 5.96
N GLY A 489 35.42 6.69 6.86
CA GLY A 489 36.82 7.12 6.82
C GLY A 489 37.59 6.64 5.58
N LEU A 490 37.15 5.56 4.92
CA LEU A 490 37.73 5.13 3.64
C LEU A 490 37.38 6.08 2.49
N LEU A 491 36.22 6.77 2.57
CA LEU A 491 35.81 7.75 1.56
C LEU A 491 36.62 9.05 1.64
N SER A 492 36.99 9.49 2.85
CA SER A 492 37.75 10.74 3.05
C SER A 492 39.22 10.62 2.65
N ARG A 493 39.85 9.45 2.82
CA ARG A 493 41.27 9.24 2.49
C ARG A 493 41.59 9.18 0.99
N ARG A 494 40.57 9.06 0.13
CA ARG A 494 40.71 9.00 -1.35
C ARG A 494 40.38 10.31 -2.07
N ALA A 495 40.14 11.40 -1.34
CA ALA A 495 39.85 12.72 -1.89
C ALA A 495 41.13 13.57 -2.12
N ILE A 496 42.23 12.95 -2.56
CA ILE A 496 43.47 13.66 -2.98
C ILE A 496 43.60 13.56 -4.50
#